data_AF-A0A924Q311-F1
#
_entry.id   AF-A0A924Q311-F1
#
_cell.length_a   1.000
_cell.length_b   1.000
_cell.length_c   1.000
_cell.angle_alpha   90.00
_cell.angle_beta   90.00
_cell.angle_gamma   90.00
#
_symmetry.space_group_name_H-M   'P 1'
#
loop_
_entity.id
_entity.type
_entity.pdbx_description
1 polymer ?
#
loop_
_entity_poly.entity_id
_entity_poly.type
_entity_poly.pdbx_seq_one_letter_code
_entity_poly.pdbx_strand_id
1 'polypeptide(L)'
;MPIRFQKCLVASIVGLGFFVESIQAAVPLPASSYSGLVIFGDSISDTGNVLSLTIASQSTANPQPTFPNFLAAPGRFSNGPVWTEYLAADLGFASSASPSNLLFNGASVIPIGAQGGQNFAYGGARTGLGGSAGATTGLLGQLVAWDHSASILGGGALTRAANPDTLYVVMAGANDLRDIRSASPTASDAQARAGAAAGIAQNITNALGLLANAGARHFLISSLPDLGLTPEAVGLGLVGASREVTLSFNSALAVKAASFDAGFNLLHGIDLDIRTIDFYGLVNRVADDATHNNGAIYGITNITAPCINVGPSSGQYFFADASATARNVAAFSDDLHPSGASHTLLGALAAQTALAAAVPEPTEVAMLIAGLLLIGSRLRRRASTAA
;
A
#
# COMPACT_ATOMS: atom_id res chain seq x y z
N MET A 1 74.47 -31.63 22.60
CA MET A 1 73.94 -30.29 22.27
C MET A 1 73.92 -30.19 20.76
N PRO A 2 72.73 -30.12 20.13
CA PRO A 2 71.96 -28.88 20.10
C PRO A 2 70.44 -29.08 20.35
N ILE A 3 69.73 -27.97 20.21
CA ILE A 3 68.45 -27.58 20.80
C ILE A 3 67.25 -28.01 19.93
N ARG A 4 66.16 -28.48 20.59
CA ARG A 4 64.78 -28.67 20.06
C ARG A 4 64.12 -27.29 19.84
N PHE A 5 63.16 -27.01 18.97
CA PHE A 5 61.80 -27.59 18.84
C PHE A 5 61.09 -26.83 17.69
N GLN A 6 60.38 -27.55 16.80
CA GLN A 6 58.91 -27.55 16.62
C GLN A 6 58.37 -26.63 15.50
N LYS A 7 57.76 -27.24 14.46
CA LYS A 7 56.56 -26.70 13.80
C LYS A 7 55.64 -27.85 13.40
N CYS A 8 54.39 -27.72 13.82
CA CYS A 8 53.30 -28.68 13.67
C CYS A 8 52.67 -28.67 12.27
N LEU A 9 52.21 -29.88 11.93
CA LEU A 9 51.09 -30.29 11.07
C LEU A 9 50.07 -29.20 10.68
N VAL A 10 49.74 -29.14 9.39
CA VAL A 10 48.41 -28.69 8.91
C VAL A 10 47.85 -29.80 8.03
N ALA A 11 46.79 -30.44 8.51
CA ALA A 11 46.02 -31.42 7.78
C ALA A 11 44.92 -30.71 6.96
N SER A 12 44.84 -31.03 5.67
CA SER A 12 43.80 -30.56 4.76
C SER A 12 42.46 -31.23 5.06
N ILE A 13 41.40 -30.43 5.24
CA ILE A 13 40.02 -30.90 5.25
C ILE A 13 39.36 -30.42 3.95
N VAL A 14 39.00 -31.36 3.10
CA VAL A 14 38.14 -31.15 1.93
C VAL A 14 36.70 -31.05 2.45
N GLY A 15 36.12 -29.86 2.45
CA GLY A 15 34.71 -29.64 2.74
C GLY A 15 33.87 -29.84 1.48
N LEU A 16 33.07 -30.91 1.42
CA LEU A 16 31.93 -31.00 0.51
C LEU A 16 30.89 -29.94 0.92
N GLY A 17 30.73 -28.90 0.12
CA GLY A 17 29.62 -27.95 0.25
C GLY A 17 28.33 -28.59 -0.24
N PHE A 18 27.41 -28.87 0.69
CA PHE A 18 26.02 -29.13 0.35
C PHE A 18 25.36 -27.80 0.00
N PHE A 19 25.11 -27.55 -1.29
CA PHE A 19 24.15 -26.54 -1.73
C PHE A 19 22.75 -27.05 -1.36
N VAL A 20 22.16 -26.49 -0.31
CA VAL A 20 20.73 -26.63 -0.05
C VAL A 20 20.04 -25.57 -0.90
N GLU A 21 19.64 -25.94 -2.13
CA GLU A 21 18.62 -25.20 -2.86
C GLU A 21 17.32 -25.35 -2.08
N SER A 22 17.00 -24.36 -1.24
CA SER A 22 15.70 -24.26 -0.60
C SER A 22 14.67 -23.92 -1.67
N ILE A 23 14.06 -24.94 -2.26
CA ILE A 23 12.79 -24.81 -2.96
C ILE A 23 11.78 -24.35 -1.90
N GLN A 24 11.50 -23.05 -1.82
CA GLN A 24 10.28 -22.58 -1.12
C GLN A 24 9.10 -23.20 -1.86
N ALA A 25 8.54 -24.27 -1.31
CA ALA A 25 7.22 -24.73 -1.70
C ALA A 25 6.26 -23.55 -1.48
N ALA A 26 5.46 -23.21 -2.50
CA ALA A 26 4.39 -22.24 -2.36
C ALA A 26 3.44 -22.75 -1.26
N VAL A 27 3.49 -22.13 -0.09
CA VAL A 27 2.53 -22.40 0.98
C VAL A 27 1.18 -21.95 0.41
N PRO A 28 0.18 -22.84 0.31
CA PRO A 28 -1.15 -22.43 -0.12
C PRO A 28 -1.62 -21.31 0.81
N LEU A 29 -1.95 -20.15 0.24
CA LEU A 29 -2.54 -19.08 1.01
C LEU A 29 -3.87 -19.59 1.59
N PRO A 30 -4.17 -19.33 2.87
CA PRO A 30 -5.46 -19.72 3.43
C PRO A 30 -6.58 -19.05 2.63
N ALA A 31 -7.70 -19.77 2.43
CA ALA A 31 -8.87 -19.20 1.76
C ALA A 31 -9.33 -17.94 2.52
N SER A 32 -9.68 -16.87 1.80
CA SER A 32 -10.10 -15.63 2.45
C SER A 32 -11.34 -15.88 3.30
N SER A 33 -11.33 -15.45 4.56
CA SER A 33 -12.50 -15.49 5.44
C SER A 33 -13.49 -14.36 5.16
N TYR A 34 -13.16 -13.46 4.24
CA TYR A 34 -13.99 -12.31 3.91
C TYR A 34 -15.20 -12.73 3.04
N SER A 35 -16.28 -11.96 3.11
CA SER A 35 -17.46 -12.12 2.25
C SER A 35 -17.49 -11.16 1.06
N GLY A 36 -16.55 -10.21 1.02
CA GLY A 36 -16.44 -9.22 -0.04
C GLY A 36 -15.20 -8.34 0.11
N LEU A 37 -15.00 -7.48 -0.89
CA LEU A 37 -13.90 -6.52 -0.96
C LEU A 37 -14.44 -5.17 -1.45
N VAL A 38 -14.08 -4.09 -0.74
CA VAL A 38 -14.33 -2.69 -1.13
C VAL A 38 -13.01 -1.93 -1.10
N ILE A 39 -12.72 -1.17 -2.15
CA ILE A 39 -11.43 -0.48 -2.32
C ILE A 39 -11.64 1.02 -2.42
N PHE A 40 -10.88 1.77 -1.64
CA PHE A 40 -10.77 3.23 -1.69
C PHE A 40 -9.31 3.63 -1.89
N GLY A 41 -9.07 4.64 -2.72
CA GLY A 41 -7.72 5.14 -2.90
C GLY A 41 -7.48 6.05 -4.08
N ASP A 42 -6.25 6.05 -4.58
CA ASP A 42 -5.80 6.96 -5.64
C ASP A 42 -5.40 6.21 -6.93
N SER A 43 -4.46 6.77 -7.70
CA SER A 43 -4.07 6.27 -9.03
C SER A 43 -3.46 4.88 -9.01
N ILE A 44 -2.77 4.50 -7.93
CA ILE A 44 -2.15 3.17 -7.86
C ILE A 44 -3.18 2.09 -7.50
N SER A 45 -4.43 2.46 -7.22
CA SER A 45 -5.55 1.55 -6.97
C SER A 45 -6.67 1.69 -8.02
N ASP A 46 -6.70 2.76 -8.81
CA ASP A 46 -7.74 3.03 -9.82
C ASP A 46 -7.68 2.06 -11.01
N THR A 47 -8.82 1.45 -11.32
CA THR A 47 -9.02 0.48 -12.41
C THR A 47 -9.89 1.01 -13.54
N GLY A 48 -10.18 2.32 -13.55
CA GLY A 48 -10.85 3.00 -14.66
C GLY A 48 -11.88 4.06 -14.29
N ASN A 49 -12.00 4.45 -13.02
CA ASN A 49 -12.95 5.49 -12.61
C ASN A 49 -12.61 6.84 -13.27
N VAL A 50 -11.34 7.25 -13.32
CA VAL A 50 -10.95 8.49 -14.02
C VAL A 50 -11.12 8.36 -15.53
N LEU A 51 -10.98 7.15 -16.10
CA LEU A 51 -11.25 6.91 -17.52
C LEU A 51 -12.73 7.11 -17.84
N SER A 52 -13.60 6.45 -17.08
CA SER A 52 -15.05 6.60 -17.19
C SER A 52 -15.48 8.05 -17.00
N LEU A 53 -14.91 8.74 -15.99
CA LEU A 53 -15.20 10.15 -15.74
C LEU A 53 -14.82 11.03 -16.93
N THR A 54 -13.66 10.77 -17.53
CA THR A 54 -13.24 11.51 -18.70
C THR A 54 -14.16 11.23 -19.88
N ILE A 55 -14.52 9.98 -20.15
CA ILE A 55 -15.43 9.64 -21.25
C ILE A 55 -16.81 10.30 -21.02
N ALA A 56 -17.33 10.26 -19.80
CA ALA A 56 -18.61 10.87 -19.43
C ALA A 56 -18.60 12.41 -19.52
N SER A 57 -17.46 13.06 -19.28
CA SER A 57 -17.34 14.53 -19.31
C SER A 57 -17.08 15.11 -20.70
N GLN A 58 -16.75 14.28 -21.70
CA GLN A 58 -16.41 14.69 -23.07
C GLN A 58 -17.59 15.14 -23.96
N SER A 59 -18.54 15.85 -23.36
CA SER A 59 -19.40 16.78 -24.08
C SER A 59 -18.58 18.01 -24.52
N THR A 60 -18.04 17.94 -25.74
CA THR A 60 -17.79 19.02 -26.73
C THR A 60 -16.60 20.01 -26.66
N ALA A 61 -15.60 19.91 -25.78
CA ALA A 61 -14.45 20.86 -25.84
C ALA A 61 -13.02 20.31 -25.68
N ASN A 62 -12.80 19.13 -25.10
CA ASN A 62 -11.46 18.52 -25.07
C ASN A 62 -11.56 16.99 -24.89
N PRO A 63 -11.37 16.18 -25.95
CA PRO A 63 -11.79 14.79 -25.97
C PRO A 63 -10.77 13.78 -25.40
N GLN A 64 -9.86 14.17 -24.50
CA GLN A 64 -8.78 13.27 -24.09
C GLN A 64 -8.65 13.20 -22.56
N PRO A 65 -8.46 12.00 -21.98
CA PRO A 65 -8.07 11.88 -20.59
C PRO A 65 -6.80 12.67 -20.34
N THR A 66 -6.81 13.52 -19.31
CA THR A 66 -5.64 14.26 -18.83
C THR A 66 -4.58 13.36 -18.18
N PHE A 67 -4.72 12.04 -18.30
CA PHE A 67 -3.87 11.04 -17.67
C PHE A 67 -3.49 9.93 -18.65
N PRO A 68 -2.38 9.19 -18.37
CA PRO A 68 -1.88 8.14 -19.26
C PRO A 68 -2.93 7.05 -19.52
N ASN A 69 -3.22 6.79 -20.80
CA ASN A 69 -4.05 5.65 -21.19
C ASN A 69 -3.15 4.58 -21.84
N PHE A 70 -2.83 3.53 -21.07
CA PHE A 70 -2.01 2.43 -21.55
C PHE A 70 -2.87 1.44 -22.32
N LEU A 71 -2.59 1.22 -23.61
CA LEU A 71 -3.37 0.28 -24.44
C LEU A 71 -3.40 -1.14 -23.85
N ALA A 72 -2.31 -1.56 -23.20
CA ALA A 72 -2.22 -2.87 -22.55
C ALA A 72 -2.98 -2.95 -21.21
N ALA A 73 -3.28 -1.81 -20.59
CA ALA A 73 -4.01 -1.72 -19.33
C ALA A 73 -4.88 -0.44 -19.28
N PRO A 74 -5.96 -0.37 -20.09
CA PRO A 74 -6.75 0.84 -20.21
C PRO A 74 -7.32 1.29 -18.86
N GLY A 75 -7.22 2.59 -18.60
CA GLY A 75 -7.74 3.22 -17.38
C GLY A 75 -6.91 3.00 -16.10
N ARG A 76 -5.81 2.23 -16.16
CA ARG A 76 -4.87 2.12 -15.03
C ARG A 76 -3.81 3.20 -15.18
N PHE A 77 -3.26 3.65 -14.07
CA PHE A 77 -2.04 4.47 -14.05
C PHE A 77 -0.80 3.58 -14.06
N SER A 78 -0.82 2.51 -14.86
CA SER A 78 0.30 1.58 -14.98
C SER A 78 0.26 0.86 -16.33
N ASN A 79 1.40 0.36 -16.80
CA ASN A 79 1.51 -0.44 -18.02
C ASN A 79 0.94 -1.87 -17.88
N GLY A 80 0.31 -2.21 -16.76
CA GLY A 80 -0.34 -3.48 -16.44
C GLY A 80 -1.43 -3.32 -15.38
N PRO A 81 -2.02 -4.44 -14.90
CA PRO A 81 -2.95 -4.41 -13.78
C PRO A 81 -2.35 -3.77 -12.53
N VAL A 82 -3.17 -3.07 -11.76
CA VAL A 82 -2.75 -2.48 -10.48
C VAL A 82 -2.85 -3.48 -9.33
N TRP A 83 -2.22 -3.18 -8.18
CA TRP A 83 -2.06 -4.12 -7.06
C TRP A 83 -3.39 -4.63 -6.50
N THR A 84 -4.44 -3.82 -6.57
CA THR A 84 -5.79 -4.16 -6.10
C THR A 84 -6.48 -5.20 -6.99
N GLU A 85 -6.11 -5.32 -8.27
CA GLU A 85 -6.60 -6.36 -9.16
C GLU A 85 -6.01 -7.72 -8.78
N TYR A 86 -4.71 -7.77 -8.46
CA TYR A 86 -4.06 -8.98 -7.95
C TYR A 86 -4.61 -9.37 -6.58
N LEU A 87 -4.72 -8.41 -5.64
CA LEU A 87 -5.34 -8.65 -4.33
C LEU A 87 -6.74 -9.25 -4.47
N ALA A 88 -7.58 -8.63 -5.30
CA ALA A 88 -8.94 -9.10 -5.49
C ALA A 88 -8.99 -10.51 -6.10
N ALA A 89 -8.12 -10.81 -7.07
CA ALA A 89 -8.02 -12.15 -7.64
C ALA A 89 -7.59 -13.19 -6.59
N ASP A 90 -6.56 -12.90 -5.81
CA ASP A 90 -6.02 -13.82 -4.79
C ASP A 90 -7.01 -14.06 -3.64
N LEU A 91 -7.88 -13.10 -3.34
CA LEU A 91 -8.96 -13.24 -2.36
C LEU A 91 -10.25 -13.85 -2.93
N GLY A 92 -10.33 -14.11 -4.25
CA GLY A 92 -11.55 -14.65 -4.88
C GLY A 92 -12.64 -13.61 -5.17
N PHE A 93 -12.30 -12.32 -5.16
CA PHE A 93 -13.19 -11.17 -5.42
C PHE A 93 -12.81 -10.40 -6.70
N ALA A 94 -12.31 -11.06 -7.75
CA ALA A 94 -11.82 -10.37 -8.95
C ALA A 94 -12.79 -9.32 -9.53
N SER A 95 -14.12 -9.56 -9.46
CA SER A 95 -15.13 -8.59 -9.90
C SER A 95 -15.14 -7.30 -9.08
N SER A 96 -14.81 -7.35 -7.79
CA SER A 96 -14.73 -6.18 -6.91
C SER A 96 -13.67 -5.17 -7.33
N ALA A 97 -12.61 -5.61 -8.02
CA ALA A 97 -11.59 -4.70 -8.52
C ALA A 97 -12.07 -3.82 -9.68
N SER A 98 -13.21 -4.14 -10.32
CA SER A 98 -13.79 -3.29 -11.36
C SER A 98 -14.11 -1.89 -10.80
N PRO A 99 -14.01 -0.82 -11.62
CA PRO A 99 -14.33 0.52 -11.17
C PRO A 99 -15.80 0.62 -10.78
N SER A 100 -16.10 1.33 -9.70
CA SER A 100 -17.47 1.55 -9.25
C SER A 100 -18.28 2.38 -10.24
N ASN A 101 -17.60 3.25 -11.00
CA ASN A 101 -18.19 4.19 -11.93
C ASN A 101 -19.26 5.07 -11.26
N LEU A 102 -19.00 5.46 -10.01
CA LEU A 102 -19.86 6.33 -9.21
C LEU A 102 -19.09 7.60 -8.83
N LEU A 103 -19.70 8.75 -9.07
CA LEU A 103 -19.15 10.06 -8.71
C LEU A 103 -20.16 10.84 -7.87
N PHE A 104 -19.71 11.45 -6.78
CA PHE A 104 -20.48 12.52 -6.15
C PHE A 104 -20.30 13.82 -6.96
N ASN A 105 -21.34 14.36 -7.58
CA ASN A 105 -21.21 15.57 -8.42
C ASN A 105 -21.34 16.90 -7.66
N GLY A 106 -21.35 16.86 -6.33
CA GLY A 106 -21.61 18.02 -5.46
C GLY A 106 -23.06 18.15 -4.99
N ALA A 107 -23.99 17.43 -5.60
CA ALA A 107 -25.41 17.40 -5.20
C ALA A 107 -25.91 15.97 -4.92
N SER A 108 -25.55 15.02 -5.79
CA SER A 108 -25.94 13.61 -5.69
C SER A 108 -24.83 12.69 -6.20
N VAL A 109 -24.96 11.40 -5.89
CA VAL A 109 -24.11 10.36 -6.48
C VAL A 109 -24.70 9.95 -7.82
N ILE A 110 -23.90 10.03 -8.88
CA ILE A 110 -24.30 9.74 -10.25
C ILE A 110 -23.44 8.63 -10.86
N PRO A 111 -24.01 7.80 -11.78
CA PRO A 111 -23.21 6.94 -12.63
C PRO A 111 -22.37 7.77 -13.62
N ILE A 112 -21.13 7.35 -13.83
CA ILE A 112 -20.24 7.85 -14.88
C ILE A 112 -19.82 6.75 -15.87
N GLY A 113 -20.43 5.58 -15.76
CA GLY A 113 -20.14 4.38 -16.54
C GLY A 113 -20.98 3.20 -16.07
N ALA A 114 -20.65 1.99 -16.52
CA ALA A 114 -21.34 0.77 -16.09
C ALA A 114 -21.03 0.47 -14.61
N GLN A 115 -22.06 0.46 -13.77
CA GLN A 115 -21.92 0.20 -12.32
C GLN A 115 -21.71 -1.30 -12.03
N GLY A 116 -21.29 -1.61 -10.80
CA GLY A 116 -21.17 -2.98 -10.28
C GLY A 116 -19.79 -3.34 -9.72
N GLY A 117 -18.80 -2.48 -9.95
CA GLY A 117 -17.49 -2.58 -9.32
C GLY A 117 -17.47 -2.06 -7.89
N GLN A 118 -16.56 -2.58 -7.07
CA GLN A 118 -16.39 -2.19 -5.67
C GLN A 118 -15.10 -1.38 -5.43
N ASN A 119 -14.47 -0.94 -6.52
CA ASN A 119 -13.31 -0.07 -6.48
C ASN A 119 -13.71 1.38 -6.69
N PHE A 120 -13.67 2.16 -5.63
CA PHE A 120 -14.00 3.59 -5.59
C PHE A 120 -12.77 4.47 -5.75
N ALA A 121 -11.57 3.91 -5.97
CA ALA A 121 -10.35 4.70 -6.13
C ALA A 121 -10.41 5.58 -7.39
N TYR A 122 -9.93 6.82 -7.29
CA TYR A 122 -9.79 7.74 -8.42
C TYR A 122 -8.35 8.22 -8.50
N GLY A 123 -7.74 8.13 -9.68
CA GLY A 123 -6.46 8.76 -9.96
C GLY A 123 -6.35 10.21 -9.48
N GLY A 124 -5.30 10.50 -8.71
CA GLY A 124 -5.06 11.83 -8.16
C GLY A 124 -5.93 12.22 -6.95
N ALA A 125 -6.66 11.26 -6.37
CA ALA A 125 -7.40 11.48 -5.13
C ALA A 125 -6.47 11.95 -4.00
N ARG A 126 -6.94 12.94 -3.23
CA ARG A 126 -6.37 13.31 -1.94
C ARG A 126 -7.17 12.69 -0.81
N THR A 127 -6.71 12.81 0.43
CA THR A 127 -7.46 12.30 1.60
C THR A 127 -8.73 13.10 1.91
N GLY A 128 -8.85 14.32 1.40
CA GLY A 128 -10.04 15.18 1.53
C GLY A 128 -11.14 14.87 0.51
N LEU A 129 -11.98 15.87 0.21
CA LEU A 129 -13.12 15.73 -0.71
C LEU A 129 -12.68 15.57 -2.18
N GLY A 130 -11.62 16.25 -2.59
CA GLY A 130 -11.23 16.35 -4.00
C GLY A 130 -9.86 15.74 -4.33
N GLY A 131 -9.51 15.82 -5.60
CA GLY A 131 -8.24 15.36 -6.16
C GLY A 131 -7.93 16.10 -7.46
N SER A 132 -6.89 15.68 -8.18
CA SER A 132 -6.59 16.26 -9.50
C SER A 132 -7.60 15.87 -10.59
N ALA A 133 -8.35 14.77 -10.38
CA ALA A 133 -9.43 14.35 -11.28
C ALA A 133 -10.75 15.11 -11.08
N GLY A 134 -10.93 15.82 -9.96
CA GLY A 134 -12.13 16.60 -9.70
C GLY A 134 -12.30 17.03 -8.24
N ALA A 135 -13.22 17.97 -8.01
CA ALA A 135 -13.46 18.54 -6.68
C ALA A 135 -14.02 17.54 -5.64
N THR A 136 -14.51 16.39 -6.11
CA THR A 136 -15.20 15.36 -5.31
C THR A 136 -14.63 13.95 -5.49
N THR A 137 -13.43 13.82 -6.08
CA THR A 137 -12.80 12.51 -6.36
C THR A 137 -11.82 12.06 -5.27
N GLY A 138 -11.67 12.84 -4.20
CA GLY A 138 -10.84 12.47 -3.03
C GLY A 138 -11.49 11.40 -2.17
N LEU A 139 -10.76 10.86 -1.19
CA LEU A 139 -11.21 9.77 -0.31
C LEU A 139 -12.57 10.07 0.35
N LEU A 140 -12.80 11.30 0.82
CA LEU A 140 -14.09 11.67 1.41
C LEU A 140 -15.22 11.64 0.36
N GLY A 141 -14.94 12.05 -0.88
CA GLY A 141 -15.90 11.95 -1.98
C GLY A 141 -16.18 10.50 -2.39
N GLN A 142 -15.19 9.63 -2.29
CA GLN A 142 -15.34 8.18 -2.52
C GLN A 142 -16.22 7.53 -1.44
N LEU A 143 -16.10 7.95 -0.18
CA LEU A 143 -17.01 7.53 0.89
C LEU A 143 -18.44 8.00 0.64
N VAL A 144 -18.65 9.24 0.18
CA VAL A 144 -19.99 9.73 -0.25
C VAL A 144 -20.54 8.88 -1.39
N ALA A 145 -19.71 8.56 -2.40
CA ALA A 145 -20.10 7.71 -3.52
C ALA A 145 -20.47 6.29 -3.07
N TRP A 146 -19.70 5.70 -2.15
CA TRP A 146 -20.02 4.42 -1.54
C TRP A 146 -21.33 4.52 -0.77
N ASP A 147 -21.48 5.50 0.12
CA ASP A 147 -22.69 5.72 0.94
C ASP A 147 -23.95 5.95 0.11
N HIS A 148 -23.81 6.49 -1.11
CA HIS A 148 -24.91 7.09 -1.88
C HIS A 148 -25.59 8.26 -1.15
N SER A 149 -24.88 8.90 -0.22
CA SER A 149 -25.38 10.01 0.59
C SER A 149 -24.24 10.93 1.00
N ALA A 150 -24.53 12.24 1.02
CA ALA A 150 -23.59 13.29 1.40
C ALA A 150 -23.67 13.63 2.91
N SER A 151 -24.34 12.82 3.73
CA SER A 151 -24.55 13.05 5.17
C SER A 151 -23.25 13.38 5.93
N ILE A 152 -22.16 12.69 5.59
CA ILE A 152 -20.85 12.86 6.23
C ILE A 152 -20.24 14.25 5.98
N LEU A 153 -20.65 14.96 4.91
CA LEU A 153 -20.16 16.32 4.63
C LEU A 153 -20.76 17.36 5.60
N GLY A 154 -21.92 17.05 6.21
CA GLY A 154 -22.54 17.86 7.25
C GLY A 154 -22.15 17.45 8.67
N GLY A 155 -21.12 16.60 8.84
CA GLY A 155 -20.75 16.03 10.14
C GLY A 155 -21.64 14.87 10.60
N GLY A 156 -22.46 14.31 9.70
CA GLY A 156 -23.25 13.11 9.96
C GLY A 156 -22.44 11.82 9.86
N ALA A 157 -23.12 10.68 9.98
CA ALA A 157 -22.57 9.34 9.78
C ALA A 157 -22.90 8.80 8.38
N LEU A 158 -22.21 7.74 7.97
CA LEU A 158 -22.60 6.94 6.81
C LEU A 158 -24.00 6.36 7.06
N THR A 159 -24.86 6.42 6.04
CA THR A 159 -26.23 5.90 6.07
C THR A 159 -26.31 4.44 5.61
N ARG A 160 -25.36 4.01 4.80
CA ARG A 160 -25.16 2.64 4.37
C ARG A 160 -24.57 1.82 5.52
N ALA A 161 -25.23 0.71 5.85
CA ALA A 161 -24.65 -0.31 6.71
C ALA A 161 -23.49 -1.02 5.98
N ALA A 162 -22.32 -1.03 6.60
CA ALA A 162 -21.18 -1.82 6.18
C ALA A 162 -21.41 -3.29 6.56
N ASN A 163 -21.05 -4.21 5.67
CA ASN A 163 -20.98 -5.63 6.00
C ASN A 163 -19.74 -5.87 6.89
N PRO A 164 -19.90 -6.44 8.10
CA PRO A 164 -18.79 -6.68 9.03
C PRO A 164 -17.76 -7.69 8.50
N ASP A 165 -18.17 -8.63 7.64
CA ASP A 165 -17.31 -9.69 7.10
C ASP A 165 -16.60 -9.26 5.79
N THR A 166 -16.78 -8.03 5.33
CA THR A 166 -16.12 -7.49 4.13
C THR A 166 -14.77 -6.87 4.49
N LEU A 167 -13.77 -7.04 3.62
CA LEU A 167 -12.49 -6.33 3.72
C LEU A 167 -12.60 -4.95 3.07
N TYR A 168 -12.31 -3.90 3.84
CA TYR A 168 -12.27 -2.52 3.37
C TYR A 168 -10.82 -2.05 3.21
N VAL A 169 -10.41 -1.86 1.96
CA VAL A 169 -9.06 -1.42 1.60
C VAL A 169 -9.05 0.11 1.51
N VAL A 170 -8.16 0.77 2.24
CA VAL A 170 -8.01 2.24 2.21
C VAL A 170 -6.55 2.60 2.00
N MET A 171 -6.24 3.18 0.84
CA MET A 171 -4.91 3.68 0.51
C MET A 171 -4.98 5.04 -0.18
N ALA A 172 -4.65 6.11 0.53
CA ALA A 172 -4.57 7.46 -0.03
C ALA A 172 -3.50 8.28 0.71
N GLY A 173 -3.23 9.48 0.21
CA GLY A 173 -2.33 10.44 0.85
C GLY A 173 -1.11 10.82 0.02
N ALA A 174 -0.69 9.99 -0.94
CA ALA A 174 0.48 10.29 -1.76
C ALA A 174 0.34 11.63 -2.51
N ASN A 175 -0.85 11.95 -3.01
CA ASN A 175 -1.11 13.24 -3.67
C ASN A 175 -1.04 14.42 -2.70
N ASP A 176 -1.59 14.29 -1.48
CA ASP A 176 -1.47 15.30 -0.42
C ASP A 176 0.00 15.53 -0.03
N LEU A 177 0.79 14.45 0.10
CA LEU A 177 2.21 14.55 0.43
C LEU A 177 3.03 15.20 -0.68
N ARG A 178 2.69 14.92 -1.94
CA ARG A 178 3.30 15.57 -3.11
C ARG A 178 3.00 17.07 -3.13
N ASP A 179 1.77 17.47 -2.78
CA ASP A 179 1.39 18.88 -2.69
C ASP A 179 2.20 19.60 -1.60
N ILE A 180 2.23 19.08 -0.37
CA ILE A 180 2.95 19.73 0.72
C ILE A 180 4.46 19.73 0.47
N ARG A 181 5.04 18.65 -0.08
CA ARG A 181 6.45 18.63 -0.48
C ARG A 181 6.76 19.75 -1.47
N SER A 182 5.93 19.94 -2.50
CA SER A 182 6.15 20.99 -3.50
C SER A 182 5.94 22.40 -2.92
N ALA A 183 4.99 22.57 -1.99
CA ALA A 183 4.74 23.84 -1.30
C ALA A 183 5.79 24.16 -0.22
N SER A 184 6.53 23.16 0.24
CA SER A 184 7.50 23.24 1.34
C SER A 184 8.73 22.41 0.99
N PRO A 185 9.55 22.84 0.01
CA PRO A 185 10.58 21.99 -0.59
C PRO A 185 11.91 21.94 0.18
N THR A 186 12.13 22.83 1.15
CA THR A 186 13.45 23.03 1.76
C THR A 186 13.66 22.20 3.03
N ALA A 187 14.90 22.03 3.46
CA ALA A 187 15.21 21.32 4.71
C ALA A 187 14.60 22.00 5.96
N SER A 188 14.45 23.33 5.95
CA SER A 188 13.81 24.07 7.05
C SER A 188 12.31 23.83 7.17
N ASP A 189 11.67 23.27 6.14
CA ASP A 189 10.23 23.02 6.15
C ASP A 189 9.86 21.63 6.71
N ALA A 190 10.84 20.87 7.24
CA ALA A 190 10.64 19.51 7.73
C ALA A 190 9.49 19.41 8.75
N GLN A 191 9.41 20.37 9.68
CA GLN A 191 8.35 20.40 10.68
C GLN A 191 6.97 20.66 10.06
N ALA A 192 6.89 21.51 9.02
CA ALA A 192 5.64 21.77 8.31
C ALA A 192 5.16 20.53 7.53
N ARG A 193 6.09 19.85 6.84
CA ARG A 193 5.80 18.57 6.17
C ARG A 193 5.36 17.49 7.15
N ALA A 194 6.03 17.36 8.29
CA ALA A 194 5.65 16.40 9.32
C ALA A 194 4.27 16.69 9.92
N GLY A 195 3.95 17.96 10.19
CA GLY A 195 2.63 18.38 10.67
C GLY A 195 1.52 18.08 9.67
N ALA A 196 1.74 18.38 8.38
CA ALA A 196 0.80 18.05 7.32
C ALA A 196 0.62 16.53 7.17
N ALA A 197 1.72 15.78 7.15
CA ALA A 197 1.71 14.32 7.07
C ALA A 197 0.88 13.69 8.21
N ALA A 198 0.99 14.22 9.43
CA ALA A 198 0.15 13.79 10.55
C ALA A 198 -1.34 14.11 10.33
N GLY A 199 -1.68 15.29 9.78
CA GLY A 199 -3.07 15.62 9.42
C GLY A 199 -3.63 14.71 8.33
N ILE A 200 -2.84 14.40 7.31
CA ILE A 200 -3.22 13.51 6.21
C ILE A 200 -3.44 12.08 6.73
N ALA A 201 -2.56 11.59 7.61
CA ALA A 201 -2.74 10.30 8.28
C ALA A 201 -4.01 10.26 9.16
N GLN A 202 -4.37 11.38 9.79
CA GLN A 202 -5.62 11.51 10.54
C GLN A 202 -6.86 11.38 9.63
N ASN A 203 -6.80 11.90 8.40
CA ASN A 203 -7.92 11.74 7.46
C ASN A 203 -8.16 10.28 7.09
N ILE A 204 -7.10 9.46 7.00
CA ILE A 204 -7.23 8.01 6.82
C ILE A 204 -7.97 7.40 8.01
N THR A 205 -7.54 7.63 9.25
CA THR A 205 -8.22 7.04 10.42
C THR A 205 -9.64 7.59 10.63
N ASN A 206 -9.93 8.83 10.22
CA ASN A 206 -11.30 9.34 10.18
C ASN A 206 -12.17 8.55 9.19
N ALA A 207 -11.65 8.20 8.01
CA ALA A 207 -12.35 7.34 7.06
C ALA A 207 -12.62 5.94 7.62
N LEU A 208 -11.64 5.35 8.30
CA LEU A 208 -11.81 4.08 9.02
C LEU A 208 -12.89 4.21 10.10
N GLY A 209 -12.90 5.29 10.87
CA GLY A 209 -13.93 5.58 11.86
C GLY A 209 -15.35 5.65 11.28
N LEU A 210 -15.52 6.30 10.14
CA LEU A 210 -16.81 6.35 9.44
C LEU A 210 -17.28 4.94 9.05
N LEU A 211 -16.40 4.14 8.44
CA LEU A 211 -16.70 2.77 8.04
C LEU A 211 -16.96 1.84 9.24
N ALA A 212 -16.16 1.94 10.31
CA ALA A 212 -16.30 1.13 11.51
C ALA A 212 -17.62 1.39 12.24
N ASN A 213 -18.00 2.66 12.35
CA ASN A 213 -19.31 3.08 12.87
C ASN A 213 -20.47 2.60 12.00
N ALA A 214 -20.25 2.44 10.70
CA ALA A 214 -21.22 1.85 9.78
C ALA A 214 -21.30 0.32 9.88
N GLY A 215 -20.37 -0.35 10.56
CA GLY A 215 -20.36 -1.80 10.76
C GLY A 215 -19.13 -2.53 10.23
N ALA A 216 -18.19 -1.86 9.56
CA ALA A 216 -16.98 -2.51 9.03
C ALA A 216 -16.08 -3.02 10.17
N ARG A 217 -15.45 -4.19 9.98
CA ARG A 217 -14.55 -4.79 10.99
C ARG A 217 -13.17 -5.12 10.47
N HIS A 218 -13.03 -5.38 9.17
CA HIS A 218 -11.76 -5.75 8.56
C HIS A 218 -11.25 -4.62 7.66
N PHE A 219 -10.05 -4.14 7.95
CA PHE A 219 -9.41 -3.06 7.22
C PHE A 219 -8.04 -3.48 6.73
N LEU A 220 -7.72 -3.09 5.49
CA LEU A 220 -6.38 -3.17 4.95
C LEU A 220 -5.93 -1.75 4.57
N ILE A 221 -4.97 -1.23 5.32
CA ILE A 221 -4.31 0.05 5.04
C ILE A 221 -2.87 -0.23 4.58
N SER A 222 -2.16 0.81 4.15
CA SER A 222 -0.78 0.65 3.70
C SER A 222 0.10 1.83 4.11
N SER A 223 1.37 1.53 4.40
CA SER A 223 2.41 2.55 4.31
C SER A 223 2.52 3.02 2.86
N LEU A 224 2.72 4.32 2.63
CA LEU A 224 2.95 4.80 1.27
C LEU A 224 4.31 4.29 0.77
N PRO A 225 4.39 3.88 -0.51
CA PRO A 225 5.67 3.67 -1.18
C PRO A 225 6.56 4.90 -1.02
N ASP A 226 7.85 4.67 -0.98
CA ASP A 226 8.85 5.72 -0.84
C ASP A 226 8.82 6.73 -2.00
N LEU A 227 8.20 7.90 -1.77
CA LEU A 227 8.14 8.95 -2.79
C LEU A 227 9.51 9.50 -3.16
N GLY A 228 10.55 9.28 -2.34
CA GLY A 228 11.92 9.68 -2.65
C GLY A 228 12.58 8.77 -3.70
N LEU A 229 12.02 7.59 -3.98
CA LEU A 229 12.51 6.70 -5.03
C LEU A 229 11.91 6.98 -6.41
N THR A 230 10.92 7.88 -6.52
CA THR A 230 10.26 8.13 -7.80
C THR A 230 11.15 8.93 -8.75
N PRO A 231 11.11 8.68 -10.07
CA PRO A 231 11.78 9.52 -11.05
C PRO A 231 11.33 10.99 -10.96
N GLU A 232 10.07 11.27 -10.59
CA GLU A 232 9.57 12.61 -10.31
C GLU A 232 10.40 13.32 -9.23
N ALA A 233 10.64 12.66 -8.09
CA ALA A 233 11.37 13.28 -6.99
C ALA A 233 12.82 13.59 -7.39
N VAL A 234 13.42 12.75 -8.24
CA VAL A 234 14.74 12.99 -8.84
C VAL A 234 14.68 14.18 -9.80
N GLY A 235 13.74 14.20 -10.73
CA GLY A 235 13.58 15.25 -11.73
C GLY A 235 13.29 16.63 -11.11
N LEU A 236 12.60 16.68 -9.98
CA LEU A 236 12.35 17.90 -9.21
C LEU A 236 13.52 18.31 -8.31
N GLY A 237 14.51 17.46 -8.08
CA GLY A 237 15.55 17.69 -7.08
C GLY A 237 15.04 17.63 -5.63
N LEU A 238 13.95 16.90 -5.38
CA LEU A 238 13.22 16.84 -4.10
C LEU A 238 13.26 15.47 -3.43
N VAL A 239 14.22 14.60 -3.77
CA VAL A 239 14.39 13.25 -3.19
C VAL A 239 14.30 13.26 -1.66
N GLY A 240 15.06 14.13 -0.99
CA GLY A 240 15.09 14.22 0.47
C GLY A 240 13.75 14.63 1.08
N ALA A 241 13.10 15.66 0.52
CA ALA A 241 11.80 16.13 1.00
C ALA A 241 10.69 15.10 0.76
N SER A 242 10.69 14.42 -0.40
CA SER A 242 9.75 13.33 -0.71
C SER A 242 9.92 12.14 0.25
N ARG A 243 11.16 11.73 0.52
CA ARG A 243 11.47 10.64 1.47
C ARG A 243 10.99 10.97 2.88
N GLU A 244 11.35 12.15 3.36
CA GLU A 244 11.05 12.61 4.72
C GLU A 244 9.54 12.72 4.97
N VAL A 245 8.79 13.31 4.04
CA VAL A 245 7.33 13.44 4.19
C VAL A 245 6.64 12.07 4.16
N THR A 246 7.15 11.13 3.34
CA THR A 246 6.65 9.76 3.30
C THR A 246 6.87 9.04 4.63
N LEU A 247 8.08 9.12 5.20
CA LEU A 247 8.40 8.53 6.50
C LEU A 247 7.56 9.14 7.63
N SER A 248 7.36 10.46 7.60
CA SER A 248 6.53 11.17 8.58
C SER A 248 5.08 10.70 8.53
N PHE A 249 4.53 10.54 7.32
CA PHE A 249 3.18 10.02 7.13
C PHE A 249 3.07 8.56 7.60
N ASN A 250 3.99 7.70 7.18
CA ASN A 250 3.96 6.26 7.53
C ASN A 250 4.04 6.05 9.05
N SER A 251 4.91 6.79 9.73
CA SER A 251 5.00 6.78 11.20
C SER A 251 3.71 7.27 11.86
N ALA A 252 3.16 8.40 11.39
CA ALA A 252 1.92 8.95 11.93
C ALA A 252 0.73 8.02 11.70
N LEU A 253 0.63 7.38 10.53
CA LEU A 253 -0.45 6.45 10.20
C LEU A 253 -0.40 5.22 11.11
N ALA A 254 0.79 4.62 11.31
CA ALA A 254 0.94 3.47 12.21
C ALA A 254 0.47 3.80 13.64
N VAL A 255 0.92 4.93 14.21
CA VAL A 255 0.51 5.35 15.55
C VAL A 255 -0.98 5.64 15.62
N LYS A 256 -1.54 6.33 14.62
CA LYS A 256 -2.96 6.71 14.60
C LYS A 256 -3.88 5.52 14.40
N ALA A 257 -3.52 4.57 13.54
CA ALA A 257 -4.31 3.36 13.31
C ALA A 257 -4.38 2.51 14.59
N ALA A 258 -3.23 2.28 15.25
CA ALA A 258 -3.20 1.55 16.52
C ALA A 258 -3.97 2.27 17.64
N SER A 259 -3.85 3.60 17.71
CA SER A 259 -4.60 4.40 18.69
C SER A 259 -6.11 4.39 18.41
N PHE A 260 -6.50 4.41 17.14
CA PHE A 260 -7.90 4.34 16.73
C PHE A 260 -8.51 2.99 17.09
N ASP A 261 -7.83 1.88 16.79
CA ASP A 261 -8.29 0.54 17.13
C ASP A 261 -8.46 0.35 18.63
N ALA A 262 -7.41 0.67 19.41
CA ALA A 262 -7.47 0.60 20.87
C ALA A 262 -8.60 1.48 21.44
N GLY A 263 -8.78 2.68 20.91
CA GLY A 263 -9.88 3.57 21.31
C GLY A 263 -11.26 3.01 20.96
N PHE A 264 -11.41 2.42 19.78
CA PHE A 264 -12.66 1.81 19.34
C PHE A 264 -13.01 0.60 20.21
N ASN A 265 -12.04 -0.24 20.56
CA ASN A 265 -12.22 -1.37 21.46
C ASN A 265 -12.62 -0.90 22.87
N LEU A 266 -11.95 0.12 23.42
CA LEU A 266 -12.31 0.68 24.73
C LEU A 266 -13.74 1.24 24.77
N LEU A 267 -14.21 1.87 23.70
CA LEU A 267 -15.52 2.52 23.64
C LEU A 267 -16.66 1.55 23.29
N HIS A 268 -16.39 0.55 22.45
CA HIS A 268 -17.43 -0.30 21.86
C HIS A 268 -17.30 -1.79 22.21
N GLY A 269 -16.20 -2.21 22.83
CA GLY A 269 -15.89 -3.62 23.08
C GLY A 269 -15.64 -4.40 21.78
N ILE A 270 -15.16 -3.72 20.74
CA ILE A 270 -14.92 -4.27 19.40
C ILE A 270 -13.46 -4.06 19.05
N ASP A 271 -12.74 -5.16 18.89
CA ASP A 271 -11.39 -5.19 18.32
C ASP A 271 -11.51 -5.16 16.79
N LEU A 272 -10.94 -4.14 16.13
CA LEU A 272 -10.96 -4.06 14.68
C LEU A 272 -9.76 -4.81 14.10
N ASP A 273 -9.97 -5.56 13.03
CA ASP A 273 -8.88 -6.20 12.30
C ASP A 273 -8.27 -5.18 11.33
N ILE A 274 -7.36 -4.34 11.81
CA ILE A 274 -6.64 -3.35 10.99
C ILE A 274 -5.25 -3.88 10.64
N ARG A 275 -5.05 -4.28 9.38
CA ARG A 275 -3.76 -4.74 8.88
C ARG A 275 -3.10 -3.69 8.02
N THR A 276 -1.78 -3.55 8.17
CA THR A 276 -0.98 -2.55 7.45
C THR A 276 0.00 -3.24 6.50
N ILE A 277 -0.10 -2.93 5.21
CA ILE A 277 0.84 -3.41 4.20
C ILE A 277 2.09 -2.53 4.20
N ASP A 278 3.27 -3.15 4.25
CA ASP A 278 4.56 -2.45 4.19
C ASP A 278 5.05 -2.22 2.75
N PHE A 279 4.38 -1.34 2.01
CA PHE A 279 4.85 -0.98 0.67
C PHE A 279 6.14 -0.17 0.70
N TYR A 280 6.33 0.70 1.69
CA TYR A 280 7.59 1.43 1.86
C TYR A 280 8.80 0.48 1.93
N GLY A 281 8.75 -0.54 2.80
CA GLY A 281 9.83 -1.50 2.93
C GLY A 281 9.96 -2.39 1.71
N LEU A 282 8.87 -2.79 1.05
CA LEU A 282 8.94 -3.55 -0.20
C LEU A 282 9.68 -2.78 -1.29
N VAL A 283 9.29 -1.54 -1.59
CA VAL A 283 9.93 -0.79 -2.68
C VAL A 283 11.40 -0.47 -2.38
N ASN A 284 11.76 -0.29 -1.10
CA ASN A 284 13.16 -0.14 -0.70
C ASN A 284 13.96 -1.44 -0.89
N ARG A 285 13.39 -2.61 -0.56
CA ARG A 285 14.04 -3.91 -0.83
C ARG A 285 14.19 -4.18 -2.33
N VAL A 286 13.20 -3.81 -3.13
CA VAL A 286 13.29 -3.89 -4.59
C VAL A 286 14.40 -2.99 -5.13
N ALA A 287 14.51 -1.76 -4.64
CA ALA A 287 15.57 -0.85 -5.04
C ALA A 287 16.97 -1.33 -4.62
N ASP A 288 17.09 -1.89 -3.42
CA ASP A 288 18.33 -2.48 -2.92
C ASP A 288 18.77 -3.68 -3.76
N ASP A 289 17.85 -4.61 -4.05
CA ASP A 289 18.10 -5.78 -4.90
C ASP A 289 18.48 -5.39 -6.34
N ALA A 290 17.80 -4.40 -6.91
CA ALA A 290 18.15 -3.87 -8.23
C ALA A 290 19.57 -3.29 -8.26
N THR A 291 19.95 -2.56 -7.21
CA THR A 291 21.25 -1.85 -7.13
C THR A 291 22.40 -2.78 -6.81
N HIS A 292 22.21 -3.70 -5.86
CA HIS A 292 23.30 -4.50 -5.29
C HIS A 292 23.31 -5.96 -5.76
N ASN A 293 22.22 -6.43 -6.37
CA ASN A 293 22.05 -7.83 -6.75
C ASN A 293 21.41 -7.98 -8.15
N ASN A 294 21.45 -6.91 -8.97
CA ASN A 294 20.96 -6.88 -10.35
C ASN A 294 19.52 -7.45 -10.49
N GLY A 295 18.67 -7.19 -9.50
CA GLY A 295 17.26 -7.59 -9.51
C GLY A 295 17.01 -9.08 -9.37
N ALA A 296 17.97 -9.87 -8.85
CA ALA A 296 17.86 -11.32 -8.84
C ALA A 296 16.76 -11.86 -7.90
N ILE A 297 16.32 -11.09 -6.90
CA ILE A 297 15.25 -11.50 -5.98
C ILE A 297 13.88 -11.11 -6.53
N TYR A 298 13.74 -9.86 -7.00
CA TYR A 298 12.44 -9.28 -7.34
C TYR A 298 12.18 -9.15 -8.85
N GLY A 299 13.17 -9.46 -9.70
CA GLY A 299 13.06 -9.37 -11.16
C GLY A 299 13.07 -7.94 -11.72
N ILE A 300 13.28 -6.93 -10.86
CA ILE A 300 13.35 -5.51 -11.24
C ILE A 300 14.82 -5.11 -11.34
N THR A 301 15.26 -4.68 -12.52
CA THR A 301 16.66 -4.28 -12.78
C THR A 301 16.80 -2.79 -13.10
N ASN A 302 15.71 -2.12 -13.48
CA ASN A 302 15.70 -0.68 -13.76
C ASN A 302 14.81 0.05 -12.75
N ILE A 303 15.43 0.85 -11.89
CA ILE A 303 14.74 1.66 -10.87
C ILE A 303 14.81 3.17 -11.14
N THR A 304 15.42 3.58 -12.26
CA THR A 304 15.74 4.99 -12.54
C THR A 304 14.94 5.58 -13.68
N ALA A 305 14.71 4.81 -14.75
CA ALA A 305 14.00 5.29 -15.93
C ALA A 305 12.62 4.64 -16.04
N PRO A 306 11.55 5.43 -16.27
CA PRO A 306 10.24 4.86 -16.55
C PRO A 306 10.29 4.00 -17.82
N CYS A 307 9.52 2.90 -17.86
CA CYS A 307 9.48 2.05 -19.07
C CYS A 307 8.70 2.68 -20.23
N ILE A 308 8.12 3.86 -20.03
CA ILE A 308 7.36 4.61 -21.03
C ILE A 308 7.95 6.01 -21.13
N ASN A 309 8.28 6.44 -22.34
CA ASN A 309 8.69 7.82 -22.59
C ASN A 309 7.45 8.71 -22.73
N VAL A 310 7.31 9.71 -21.86
CA VAL A 310 6.33 10.79 -22.06
C VAL A 310 6.71 11.60 -23.30
N GLY A 311 5.82 11.63 -24.29
CA GLY A 311 5.97 12.46 -25.49
C GLY A 311 6.05 13.97 -25.18
N PRO A 312 6.43 14.80 -26.17
CA PRO A 312 6.85 16.19 -25.96
C PRO A 312 5.71 17.20 -25.70
N SER A 313 4.47 16.76 -25.44
CA SER A 313 3.32 17.67 -25.29
C SER A 313 2.41 17.26 -24.15
N SER A 314 2.27 18.16 -23.19
CA SER A 314 1.32 18.08 -22.09
C SER A 314 -0.12 17.98 -22.65
N GLY A 315 -0.84 16.91 -22.30
CA GLY A 315 -2.25 16.71 -22.65
C GLY A 315 -2.53 15.75 -23.81
N GLN A 316 -1.53 15.06 -24.35
CA GLN A 316 -1.74 13.90 -25.24
C GLN A 316 -0.97 12.70 -24.68
N TYR A 317 -1.69 11.73 -24.09
CA TYR A 317 -1.09 10.57 -23.43
C TYR A 317 -1.60 9.23 -23.99
N PHE A 318 -1.71 9.15 -25.33
CA PHE A 318 -1.85 7.89 -26.05
C PHE A 318 -0.47 7.50 -26.59
N PHE A 319 0.11 6.41 -26.09
CA PHE A 319 1.37 5.88 -26.63
C PHE A 319 1.17 4.47 -27.18
N ALA A 320 1.49 4.32 -28.46
CA ALA A 320 1.47 3.04 -29.18
C ALA A 320 2.74 2.20 -28.99
N ASP A 321 3.78 2.73 -28.34
CA ASP A 321 5.07 2.02 -28.23
C ASP A 321 5.75 2.27 -26.89
N ALA A 322 5.33 1.53 -25.87
CA ALA A 322 6.25 1.14 -24.82
C ALA A 322 7.07 -0.02 -25.38
N SER A 323 8.33 0.19 -25.77
CA SER A 323 9.13 -0.87 -26.40
C SER A 323 9.02 -2.21 -25.65
N ALA A 324 8.80 -3.29 -26.39
CA ALA A 324 8.41 -4.59 -25.83
C ALA A 324 9.42 -5.23 -24.86
N THR A 325 10.66 -4.73 -24.82
CA THR A 325 11.78 -5.28 -24.08
C THR A 325 12.03 -4.64 -22.71
N ALA A 326 11.47 -3.47 -22.41
CA ALA A 326 11.65 -2.79 -21.11
C ALA A 326 10.49 -3.04 -20.10
N ARG A 327 9.41 -3.70 -20.52
CA ARG A 327 8.15 -3.76 -19.75
C ARG A 327 8.16 -4.68 -18.52
N ASN A 328 9.10 -5.62 -18.42
CA ASN A 328 9.08 -6.66 -17.37
C ASN A 328 10.08 -6.42 -16.23
N VAL A 329 10.96 -5.42 -16.32
CA VAL A 329 12.06 -5.24 -15.35
C VAL A 329 12.21 -3.81 -14.82
N ALA A 330 11.36 -2.88 -15.25
CA ALA A 330 11.35 -1.51 -14.74
C ALA A 330 10.46 -1.38 -13.51
N ALA A 331 10.87 -0.60 -12.53
CA ALA A 331 10.07 -0.33 -11.32
C ALA A 331 8.89 0.60 -11.59
N PHE A 332 8.99 1.47 -12.59
CA PHE A 332 8.06 2.56 -12.84
C PHE A 332 7.50 2.55 -14.28
N SER A 333 6.19 2.80 -14.40
CA SER A 333 5.53 3.01 -15.69
C SER A 333 5.85 4.38 -16.27
N ASP A 334 5.71 5.42 -15.43
CA ASP A 334 5.98 6.82 -15.70
C ASP A 334 6.78 7.41 -14.52
N ASP A 335 6.91 8.74 -14.42
CA ASP A 335 7.75 9.35 -13.39
C ASP A 335 7.24 9.17 -11.95
N LEU A 336 6.03 8.63 -11.76
CA LEU A 336 5.41 8.49 -10.45
C LEU A 336 4.95 7.06 -10.16
N HIS A 337 4.30 6.42 -11.12
CA HIS A 337 3.51 5.23 -10.87
C HIS A 337 4.31 3.94 -11.03
N PRO A 338 4.10 2.94 -10.15
CA PRO A 338 4.70 1.63 -10.30
C PRO A 338 4.36 0.98 -11.65
N SER A 339 5.30 0.19 -12.18
CA SER A 339 5.03 -0.68 -13.33
C SER A 339 4.08 -1.83 -12.95
N GLY A 340 3.53 -2.51 -13.96
CA GLY A 340 2.77 -3.74 -13.77
C GLY A 340 3.59 -4.83 -13.06
N ALA A 341 4.91 -4.87 -13.30
CA ALA A 341 5.83 -5.77 -12.58
C ALA A 341 5.89 -5.41 -11.08
N SER A 342 6.06 -4.12 -10.76
CA SER A 342 5.99 -3.64 -9.38
C SER A 342 4.63 -3.89 -8.73
N HIS A 343 3.53 -3.68 -9.46
CA HIS A 343 2.17 -3.96 -8.96
C HIS A 343 1.93 -5.44 -8.68
N THR A 344 2.59 -6.35 -9.40
CA THR A 344 2.56 -7.78 -9.08
C THR A 344 3.16 -8.05 -7.70
N LEU A 345 4.30 -7.42 -7.39
CA LEU A 345 4.95 -7.54 -6.08
C LEU A 345 4.12 -6.89 -4.96
N LEU A 346 3.54 -5.71 -5.23
CA LEU A 346 2.65 -5.01 -4.29
C LEU A 346 1.40 -5.85 -4.01
N GLY A 347 0.78 -6.44 -5.05
CA GLY A 347 -0.38 -7.30 -4.94
C GLY A 347 -0.10 -8.56 -4.11
N ALA A 348 1.03 -9.21 -4.37
CA ALA A 348 1.46 -10.40 -3.62
C ALA A 348 1.68 -10.10 -2.14
N LEU A 349 2.32 -8.96 -1.81
CA LEU A 349 2.48 -8.55 -0.42
C LEU A 349 1.14 -8.22 0.23
N ALA A 350 0.25 -7.52 -0.48
CA ALA A 350 -1.08 -7.20 0.01
C ALA A 350 -1.91 -8.46 0.32
N ALA A 351 -1.90 -9.45 -0.57
CA ALA A 351 -2.58 -10.73 -0.35
C ALA A 351 -2.00 -11.47 0.86
N GLN A 352 -0.66 -11.52 0.98
CA GLN A 352 0.00 -12.10 2.15
C GLN A 352 -0.42 -11.40 3.46
N THR A 353 -0.48 -10.07 3.48
CA THR A 353 -0.92 -9.31 4.65
C THR A 353 -2.41 -9.55 4.96
N ALA A 354 -3.28 -9.58 3.93
CA ALA A 354 -4.71 -9.81 4.07
C ALA A 354 -5.07 -11.25 4.49
N LEU A 355 -4.19 -12.22 4.23
CA LEU A 355 -4.39 -13.63 4.57
C LEU A 355 -3.54 -14.11 5.74
N ALA A 356 -2.66 -13.26 6.27
CA ALA A 356 -1.92 -13.55 7.48
C ALA A 356 -2.90 -13.90 8.60
N ALA A 357 -2.71 -15.08 9.20
CA ALA A 357 -3.46 -15.42 10.40
C ALA A 357 -3.24 -14.31 11.43
N ALA A 358 -4.32 -13.86 12.08
CA ALA A 358 -4.20 -13.02 13.26
C ALA A 358 -3.30 -13.78 14.23
N VAL A 359 -2.06 -13.33 14.38
CA VAL A 359 -1.12 -13.94 15.31
C VAL A 359 -1.73 -13.68 16.68
N PRO A 360 -2.21 -14.70 17.40
CA PRO A 360 -2.61 -14.49 18.77
C PRO A 360 -1.37 -13.93 19.48
N GLU A 361 -1.54 -12.80 20.18
CA GLU A 361 -0.50 -12.16 20.99
C GLU A 361 0.45 -13.22 21.55
N PRO A 362 1.76 -13.13 21.24
CA PRO A 362 2.60 -14.30 21.23
C PRO A 362 2.57 -14.96 22.60
N THR A 363 2.55 -16.29 22.55
CA THR A 363 2.85 -17.22 23.65
C THR A 363 4.11 -16.86 24.45
N GLU A 364 4.84 -15.78 24.15
CA GLU A 364 5.90 -15.18 24.94
C GLU A 364 5.49 -14.89 26.39
N VAL A 365 4.27 -14.40 26.67
CA VAL A 365 3.82 -14.23 28.07
C VAL A 365 3.62 -15.59 28.74
N ALA A 366 3.03 -16.56 28.03
CA ALA A 366 2.85 -17.92 28.53
C ALA A 366 4.19 -18.67 28.72
N MET A 367 5.16 -18.44 27.83
CA MET A 367 6.51 -19.00 27.86
C MET A 367 7.38 -18.32 28.91
N LEU A 368 7.19 -17.01 29.15
CA LEU A 368 7.81 -16.27 30.24
C LEU A 368 7.28 -16.76 31.59
N ILE A 369 5.96 -16.92 31.73
CA ILE A 369 5.34 -17.47 32.94
C ILE A 369 5.80 -18.92 33.16
N ALA A 370 5.80 -19.76 32.13
CA ALA A 370 6.30 -21.13 32.20
C ALA A 370 7.81 -21.18 32.57
N GLY A 371 8.61 -20.28 31.99
CA GLY A 371 10.03 -20.11 32.31
C GLY A 371 10.26 -19.71 33.76
N LEU A 372 9.50 -18.74 34.27
CA LEU A 372 9.57 -18.28 35.66
C LEU A 372 9.14 -19.38 36.64
N LEU A 373 8.09 -20.15 36.32
CA LEU A 373 7.64 -21.30 37.12
C LEU A 373 8.68 -22.43 37.16
N LEU A 374 9.34 -22.71 36.03
CA LEU A 374 10.43 -23.70 35.96
C LEU A 374 11.65 -23.26 36.77
N ILE A 375 12.04 -21.98 36.71
CA ILE A 375 13.14 -21.43 37.52
C ILE A 375 12.77 -21.49 39.01
N GLY A 376 11.57 -21.06 39.38
CA GLY A 376 11.07 -21.10 40.76
C GLY A 376 11.05 -22.51 41.34
N SER A 377 10.61 -23.51 40.58
CA SER A 377 10.58 -24.92 41.02
C SER A 377 11.98 -25.52 41.22
N ARG A 378 12.96 -25.15 40.37
CA ARG A 378 14.37 -25.57 40.52
C ARG A 378 15.04 -24.93 41.73
N LEU A 379 14.77 -23.65 41.99
CA LEU A 379 15.29 -22.95 43.18
C LEU A 379 14.71 -23.56 44.47
N ARG A 380 13.41 -23.89 44.48
CA ARG A 380 12.75 -24.54 45.62
C ARG A 380 13.34 -25.93 45.90
N ARG A 381 13.55 -26.76 44.86
CA ARG A 381 14.19 -28.08 45.01
C ARG A 381 15.62 -27.99 45.55
N ARG A 382 16.42 -27.02 45.11
CA ARG A 382 17.79 -26.81 45.62
C ARG A 382 17.81 -26.39 47.09
N ALA A 383 16.86 -25.58 47.53
CA ALA A 383 16.73 -25.19 48.93
C ALA A 383 16.31 -26.37 49.83
N SER A 384 15.46 -27.29 49.33
CA SER A 384 15.01 -28.48 50.07
C SER A 384 16.07 -29.58 50.20
N THR A 385 17.11 -29.59 49.36
CA THR A 385 18.22 -30.55 49.44
C THR A 385 19.41 -30.04 50.25
N ALA A 386 19.37 -28.79 50.71
CA ALA A 386 20.42 -28.13 51.49
C ALA A 386 20.07 -27.99 52.99
N ALA A 387 18.91 -28.51 53.40
CA ALA A 387 18.50 -28.75 54.78
C ALA A 387 18.45 -30.27 55.00
#